data_AF-A0A6L5R142-F1
#
_entry.id   AF-A0A6L5R142-F1
#
_cell.length_a   1.000
_cell.length_b   1.000
_cell.length_c   1.000
_cell.angle_alpha   90.00
_cell.angle_beta   90.00
_cell.angle_gamma   90.00
#
_symmetry.space_group_name_H-M   'P 1'
#
loop_
_entity.id
_entity.type
_entity.pdbx_description
1 polymer ?
#
loop_
_entity_poly.entity_id
_entity_poly.type
_entity_poly.pdbx_seq_one_letter_code
_entity_poly.pdbx_strand_id
1 'polypeptide(L)'
;MGNGRLSNDPEHRVVSAHSAEQLASRIVSEATLAGIAGLSGSALMLHAGAVALDDGRVIALVGPSGRGKTTASRALGRHFGYVTDETLAVYPDGEVVPYRKPLSIGTDPDAKTPLPASAEGLLGLPDAPLVLGAIVVLDRRDDVEAPYVETVPVLEALEELVPQTSFLASLPNPIRTLISTIVSTGGVRRLVYSEAETLAGLIDEVLAAGTDESPHLVDVGVSTNDCDCGAKLGEEEVVVEAAPGTVYRRGQYRDALSVDDALVVFRTNLVTVLDGLGPVLWFAASDSTAAELTQAALREMPAPPANIDPSTVVDATLDELVAADLLVRA
;
A
#
# COMPACT_ATOMS: atom_id res chain seq x y z
N MET A 1 32.87 25.61 4.65
CA MET A 1 32.77 24.53 3.64
C MET A 1 32.96 23.21 4.36
N GLY A 2 31.89 22.44 4.48
CA GLY A 2 31.87 21.15 5.16
C GLY A 2 30.43 20.69 5.26
N ASN A 3 30.01 19.82 4.33
CA ASN A 3 28.70 19.19 4.36
C ASN A 3 28.52 18.49 5.72
N GLY A 4 27.36 18.70 6.35
CA GLY A 4 27.04 18.13 7.66
C GLY A 4 27.36 16.64 7.67
N ARG A 5 28.20 16.22 8.63
CA ARG A 5 28.58 14.81 8.79
C ARG A 5 27.37 14.05 9.34
N LEU A 6 26.86 13.12 8.55
CA LEU A 6 26.08 12.01 9.06
C LEU A 6 27.07 11.05 9.74
N SER A 7 26.78 10.65 10.98
CA SER A 7 27.44 9.51 11.61
C SER A 7 26.85 8.24 10.99
N ASN A 8 27.70 7.31 10.55
CA ASN A 8 27.30 6.00 10.03
C ASN A 8 27.10 4.95 11.13
N ASP A 9 27.07 5.37 12.40
CA ASP A 9 26.77 4.49 13.53
C ASP A 9 25.24 4.37 13.72
N PRO A 10 24.63 3.19 13.51
CA PRO A 10 23.19 3.01 13.66
C PRO A 10 22.69 3.22 15.09
N GLU A 11 23.55 3.11 16.12
CA GLU A 11 23.15 3.35 17.51
C GLU A 11 23.24 4.84 17.91
N HIS A 12 24.00 5.65 17.16
CA HIS A 12 24.23 7.05 17.47
C HIS A 12 24.16 7.94 16.21
N ARG A 13 22.93 8.36 15.86
CA ARG A 13 22.70 9.40 14.83
C ARG A 13 22.94 10.80 15.38
N VAL A 14 23.86 11.53 14.75
CA VAL A 14 24.11 12.96 15.04
C VAL A 14 23.38 13.81 13.99
N VAL A 15 22.40 14.61 14.44
CA VAL A 15 21.68 15.58 13.60
C VAL A 15 22.21 16.97 13.87
N SER A 16 22.59 17.70 12.81
CA SER A 16 23.10 19.07 12.92
C SER A 16 22.48 19.96 11.84
N ALA A 17 22.33 21.26 12.11
CA ALA A 17 21.81 22.26 11.18
C ALA A 17 22.37 23.66 11.48
N HIS A 18 22.12 24.63 10.59
CA HIS A 18 22.66 25.99 10.72
C HIS A 18 21.75 26.95 11.52
N SER A 19 20.54 26.52 11.88
CA SER A 19 19.61 27.25 12.75
C SER A 19 18.76 26.29 13.59
N ALA A 20 18.08 26.81 14.61
CA ALA A 20 17.20 26.01 15.45
C ALA A 20 15.99 25.46 14.66
N GLU A 21 15.44 26.25 13.73
CA GLU A 21 14.31 25.86 12.88
C GLU A 21 14.70 24.73 11.93
N GLN A 22 15.87 24.84 11.29
CA GLN A 22 16.40 23.77 10.44
C GLN A 22 16.72 22.52 11.25
N LEU A 23 17.23 22.69 12.49
CA LEU A 23 17.52 21.55 13.37
C LEU A 23 16.23 20.83 13.77
N ALA A 24 15.18 21.56 14.15
CA ALA A 24 13.87 21.00 14.49
C ALA A 24 13.28 20.21 13.32
N SER A 25 13.30 20.78 12.11
CA SER A 25 12.83 20.10 10.90
C SER A 25 13.62 18.81 10.63
N ARG A 26 14.96 18.86 10.70
CA ARG A 26 15.81 17.67 10.51
C ARG A 26 15.58 16.60 11.58
N ILE A 27 15.45 16.97 12.85
CA ILE A 27 15.17 16.02 13.93
C ILE A 27 13.85 15.28 13.67
N VAL A 28 12.81 16.01 13.26
CA VAL A 28 11.51 15.42 12.94
C VAL A 28 11.64 14.42 11.78
N SER A 29 12.29 14.80 10.68
CA SER A 29 12.49 13.91 9.53
C SER A 29 13.32 12.67 9.88
N GLU A 30 14.42 12.84 10.62
CA GLU A 30 15.28 11.73 11.03
C GLU A 30 14.57 10.78 12.00
N ALA A 31 13.79 11.32 12.94
CA ALA A 31 12.98 10.51 13.85
C ALA A 31 11.89 9.72 13.10
N THR A 32 11.20 10.35 12.13
CA THR A 32 10.26 9.64 11.25
C THR A 32 10.96 8.50 10.52
N LEU A 33 12.08 8.76 9.84
CA LEU A 33 12.79 7.76 9.05
C LEU A 33 13.33 6.61 9.92
N ALA A 34 13.84 6.92 11.11
CA ALA A 34 14.29 5.93 12.07
C ALA A 34 13.13 5.05 12.57
N GLY A 35 11.96 5.65 12.85
CA GLY A 35 10.75 4.93 13.23
C GLY A 35 10.26 3.99 12.14
N ILE A 36 10.17 4.47 10.90
CA ILE A 36 9.78 3.66 9.73
C ILE A 36 10.76 2.48 9.55
N ALA A 37 12.06 2.75 9.57
CA ALA A 37 13.07 1.71 9.42
C ALA A 37 12.99 0.67 10.55
N GLY A 38 12.78 1.11 11.79
CA GLY A 38 12.68 0.24 12.96
C GLY A 38 11.44 -0.66 12.98
N LEU A 39 10.38 -0.28 12.25
CA LEU A 39 9.14 -1.05 12.16
C LEU A 39 9.03 -1.89 10.87
N SER A 40 9.99 -1.74 9.94
CA SER A 40 10.03 -2.51 8.70
C SER A 40 9.96 -4.02 8.95
N GLY A 41 9.05 -4.70 8.26
CA GLY A 41 8.82 -6.14 8.41
C GLY A 41 7.98 -6.56 9.62
N SER A 42 7.65 -5.64 10.53
CA SER A 42 6.90 -5.94 11.77
C SER A 42 5.52 -5.28 11.86
N ALA A 43 5.32 -4.15 11.17
CA ALA A 43 4.06 -3.42 11.16
C ALA A 43 3.69 -2.98 9.73
N LEU A 44 2.39 -2.92 9.44
CA LEU A 44 1.89 -2.27 8.24
C LEU A 44 2.02 -0.75 8.41
N MET A 45 2.73 -0.09 7.50
CA MET A 45 2.99 1.35 7.58
C MET A 45 2.33 2.09 6.43
N LEU A 46 1.15 2.66 6.69
CA LEU A 46 0.40 3.44 5.71
C LEU A 46 0.91 4.89 5.70
N HIS A 47 1.13 5.45 4.52
CA HIS A 47 1.36 6.88 4.32
C HIS A 47 0.02 7.63 4.46
N ALA A 48 -0.39 7.76 5.72
CA ALA A 48 -1.70 8.22 6.11
C ALA A 48 -1.59 9.26 7.23
N GLY A 49 -2.53 10.20 7.23
CA GLY A 49 -2.90 10.87 8.46
C GLY A 49 -3.79 9.98 9.30
N ALA A 50 -3.96 10.28 10.59
CA ALA A 50 -4.91 9.56 11.41
C ALA A 50 -5.40 10.36 12.62
N VAL A 51 -6.62 10.05 13.02
CA VAL A 51 -7.26 10.56 14.24
C VAL A 51 -7.86 9.41 15.04
N ALA A 52 -7.96 9.58 16.36
CA ALA A 52 -8.49 8.63 17.31
C ALA A 52 -9.79 9.16 17.95
N LEU A 53 -10.80 8.31 18.01
CA LEU A 53 -12.03 8.56 18.76
C LEU A 53 -11.82 8.36 20.25
N ASP A 54 -12.77 8.84 21.06
CA ASP A 54 -12.72 8.73 22.52
C ASP A 54 -12.62 7.27 23.03
N ASP A 55 -13.12 6.30 22.26
CA ASP A 55 -13.07 4.88 22.57
C ASP A 55 -11.80 4.15 22.07
N GLY A 56 -10.85 4.88 21.49
CA GLY A 56 -9.58 4.34 21.00
C GLY A 56 -9.60 3.87 19.55
N ARG A 57 -10.74 3.87 18.85
CA ARG A 57 -10.78 3.55 17.42
C ARG A 57 -10.04 4.62 16.61
N VAL A 58 -9.12 4.18 15.75
CA VAL A 58 -8.31 5.03 14.88
C VAL A 58 -8.84 4.98 13.45
N ILE A 59 -8.97 6.15 12.83
CA ILE A 59 -9.36 6.30 11.43
C ILE A 59 -8.13 6.71 10.64
N ALA A 60 -7.69 5.84 9.72
CA ALA A 60 -6.60 6.13 8.80
C ALA A 60 -7.12 6.94 7.61
N LEU A 61 -6.41 8.02 7.27
CA LEU A 61 -6.69 8.95 6.19
C LEU A 61 -5.59 8.81 5.13
N VAL A 62 -5.79 7.88 4.21
CA VAL A 62 -4.88 7.57 3.11
C VAL A 62 -5.17 8.47 1.93
N GLY A 63 -4.14 8.81 1.18
CA GLY A 63 -4.28 9.54 -0.08
C GLY A 63 -2.91 9.90 -0.63
N PRO A 64 -2.75 10.12 -1.94
CA PRO A 64 -1.49 10.57 -2.53
C PRO A 64 -0.94 11.84 -1.86
N SER A 65 0.37 12.05 -1.96
CA SER A 65 0.97 13.33 -1.56
C SER A 65 0.30 14.49 -2.31
N GLY A 66 -0.03 15.58 -1.61
CA GLY A 66 -0.73 16.74 -2.19
C GLY A 66 -2.26 16.66 -2.20
N ARG A 67 -2.88 15.51 -1.89
CA ARG A 67 -4.36 15.35 -1.81
C ARG A 67 -4.97 15.80 -0.47
N GLY A 68 -4.29 16.67 0.28
CA GLY A 68 -4.87 17.27 1.48
C GLY A 68 -4.86 16.42 2.76
N LYS A 69 -4.05 15.35 2.87
CA LYS A 69 -3.91 14.54 4.11
C LYS A 69 -3.62 15.38 5.35
N THR A 70 -2.60 16.25 5.29
CA THR A 70 -2.26 17.16 6.40
C THR A 70 -3.41 18.12 6.72
N THR A 71 -4.12 18.61 5.70
CA THR A 71 -5.30 19.47 5.86
C THR A 71 -6.45 18.73 6.54
N ALA A 72 -6.78 17.52 6.10
CA ALA A 72 -7.82 16.66 6.68
C ALA A 72 -7.47 16.25 8.11
N SER A 73 -6.22 15.85 8.36
CA SER A 73 -5.74 15.50 9.70
C SER A 73 -5.78 16.69 10.65
N ARG A 74 -5.49 17.90 10.16
CA ARG A 74 -5.61 19.14 10.95
C ARG A 74 -7.08 19.48 11.24
N ALA A 75 -7.97 19.33 10.26
CA ALA A 75 -9.39 19.59 10.45
C ALA A 75 -10.00 18.60 11.45
N LEU A 76 -9.82 17.31 11.23
CA LEU A 76 -10.33 16.25 12.11
C LEU A 76 -9.64 16.24 13.49
N GLY A 77 -8.35 16.54 13.55
CA GLY A 77 -7.59 16.57 14.81
C GLY A 77 -8.02 17.67 15.78
N ARG A 78 -8.86 18.63 15.35
CA ARG A 78 -9.52 19.61 16.25
C ARG A 78 -10.77 19.05 16.94
N HIS A 79 -11.30 17.94 16.43
CA HIS A 79 -12.50 17.27 16.93
C HIS A 79 -12.21 15.91 17.56
N PHE A 80 -11.13 15.26 17.13
CA PHE A 80 -10.70 13.92 17.54
C PHE A 80 -9.22 13.92 17.91
N GLY A 81 -8.76 12.93 18.67
CA GLY A 81 -7.37 12.85 19.12
C GLY A 81 -6.41 12.74 17.94
N TYR A 82 -5.45 13.66 17.81
CA TYR A 82 -4.49 13.64 16.71
C TYR A 82 -3.46 12.52 16.89
N VAL A 83 -3.36 11.62 15.91
CA VAL A 83 -2.41 10.49 15.93
C VAL A 83 -1.16 10.82 15.12
N THR A 84 -1.30 11.19 13.85
CA THR A 84 -0.20 11.46 12.89
C THR A 84 -0.75 12.16 11.65
N ASP A 85 0.10 12.82 10.84
CA ASP A 85 -0.24 13.33 9.51
C ASP A 85 0.62 12.74 8.37
N GLU A 86 1.51 11.79 8.68
CA GLU A 86 2.54 11.29 7.76
C GLU A 86 2.57 9.77 7.62
N THR A 87 2.78 9.06 8.71
CA THR A 87 2.87 7.60 8.71
C THR A 87 2.12 7.03 9.89
N LEU A 88 1.19 6.12 9.59
CA LEU A 88 0.45 5.33 10.55
C LEU A 88 1.00 3.91 10.54
N ALA A 89 1.51 3.45 11.67
CA ALA A 89 1.95 2.08 11.85
C ALA A 89 0.88 1.26 12.58
N VAL A 90 0.57 0.10 12.03
CA VAL A 90 -0.45 -0.83 12.54
C VAL A 90 0.18 -2.21 12.67
N TYR A 91 0.17 -2.76 13.88
CA TYR A 91 0.64 -4.11 14.14
C TYR A 91 -0.37 -5.16 13.61
N PRO A 92 0.05 -6.43 13.44
CA PRO A 92 -0.82 -7.47 12.88
C PRO A 92 -2.12 -7.73 13.66
N ASP A 93 -2.17 -7.37 14.94
CA ASP A 93 -3.36 -7.46 15.79
C ASP A 93 -4.29 -6.23 15.71
N GLY A 94 -3.92 -5.24 14.90
CA GLY A 94 -4.65 -3.98 14.72
C GLY A 94 -4.22 -2.86 15.66
N GLU A 95 -3.29 -3.10 16.58
CA GLU A 95 -2.76 -2.05 17.46
C GLU A 95 -2.08 -0.94 16.65
N VAL A 96 -2.41 0.30 16.98
CA VAL A 96 -1.82 1.48 16.34
C VAL A 96 -0.71 2.05 17.22
N VAL A 97 0.47 2.26 16.62
CA VAL A 97 1.57 2.98 17.26
C VAL A 97 1.38 4.48 17.04
N PRO A 98 1.08 5.28 18.09
CA PRO A 98 0.88 6.71 17.91
C PRO A 98 2.21 7.44 17.63
N TYR A 99 2.22 8.29 16.61
CA TYR A 99 3.35 9.18 16.31
C TYR A 99 2.87 10.60 16.03
N ARG A 100 2.70 11.38 17.11
CA ARG A 100 2.18 12.76 17.06
C ARG A 100 3.23 13.74 16.56
N LYS A 101 3.56 13.60 15.29
CA LYS A 101 4.50 14.47 14.58
C LYS A 101 4.01 15.92 14.57
N PRO A 102 4.88 16.93 14.78
CA PRO A 102 4.57 18.31 14.48
C PRO A 102 4.12 18.48 13.02
N LEU A 103 3.05 19.23 12.78
CA LEU A 103 2.53 19.46 11.44
C LEU A 103 3.54 20.26 10.62
N SER A 104 3.92 19.73 9.46
CA SER A 104 4.79 20.44 8.52
C SER A 104 3.92 21.29 7.59
N ILE A 105 3.68 22.55 7.97
CA ILE A 105 2.79 23.47 7.25
C ILE A 105 3.63 24.40 6.36
N GLY A 106 3.20 24.57 5.11
CA GLY A 106 3.84 25.42 4.12
C GLY A 106 3.42 25.04 2.70
N THR A 107 3.36 26.02 1.80
CA THR A 107 3.06 25.81 0.37
C THR A 107 4.28 25.33 -0.42
N ASP A 108 5.48 25.59 0.10
CA ASP A 108 6.74 25.13 -0.46
C ASP A 108 7.16 23.81 0.24
N PRO A 109 7.29 22.69 -0.50
CA PRO A 109 7.78 21.43 0.05
C PRO A 109 9.15 21.54 0.73
N ASP A 110 10.01 22.44 0.26
CA ASP A 110 11.38 22.63 0.74
C ASP A 110 11.46 23.63 1.92
N ALA A 111 10.37 24.33 2.23
CA ALA A 111 10.30 25.34 3.29
C ALA A 111 9.10 25.14 4.24
N LYS A 112 8.71 23.89 4.50
CA LYS A 112 7.68 23.60 5.52
C LYS A 112 8.22 23.91 6.92
N THR A 113 7.46 24.69 7.67
CA THR A 113 7.79 25.00 9.06
C THR A 113 7.11 23.97 9.98
N PRO A 114 7.84 23.28 10.85
CA PRO A 114 7.24 22.37 11.82
C PRO A 114 6.51 23.18 12.89
N LEU A 115 5.20 22.98 13.00
CA LEU A 115 4.36 23.59 14.02
C LEU A 115 3.87 22.53 15.02
N PRO A 116 4.00 22.78 16.34
CA PRO A 116 3.48 21.85 17.34
C PRO A 116 1.98 21.61 17.16
N ALA A 117 1.54 20.36 17.23
CA ALA A 117 0.12 20.01 17.09
C ALA A 117 -0.78 20.75 18.10
N SER A 118 -0.30 20.97 19.33
CA SER A 118 -1.02 21.74 20.35
C SER A 118 -1.19 23.22 20.00
N ALA A 119 -0.23 23.82 19.30
CA ALA A 119 -0.33 25.20 18.83
C ALA A 119 -1.40 25.36 17.73
N GLU A 120 -1.71 24.26 17.04
CA GLU A 120 -2.71 24.18 15.97
C GLU A 120 -4.12 23.83 16.48
N GLY A 121 -4.27 23.73 17.81
CA GLY A 121 -5.52 23.36 18.47
C GLY A 121 -5.88 21.88 18.31
N LEU A 122 -4.90 21.03 17.99
CA LEU A 122 -5.14 19.60 17.85
C LEU A 122 -5.27 18.93 19.23
N LEU A 123 -6.25 18.04 19.35
CA LEU A 123 -6.56 17.34 20.59
C LEU A 123 -5.51 16.27 20.91
N GLY A 124 -5.34 16.01 22.20
CA GLY A 124 -4.54 14.90 22.69
C GLY A 124 -5.19 13.55 22.38
N LEU A 125 -4.44 12.47 22.58
CA LEU A 125 -4.97 11.11 22.42
C LEU A 125 -5.95 10.77 23.55
N PRO A 126 -6.94 9.92 23.28
CA PRO A 126 -7.82 9.37 24.32
C PRO A 126 -7.03 8.51 25.32
N ASP A 127 -7.57 8.33 26.51
CA ASP A 127 -7.07 7.36 27.49
C ASP A 127 -7.67 5.97 27.20
N ALA A 128 -7.36 5.44 26.02
CA ALA A 128 -7.83 4.16 25.52
C ALA A 128 -6.75 3.52 24.62
N PRO A 129 -6.65 2.18 24.58
CA PRO A 129 -5.82 1.49 23.60
C PRO A 129 -6.20 1.89 22.17
N LEU A 130 -5.21 2.19 21.33
CA LEU A 130 -5.44 2.62 19.97
C LEU A 130 -5.49 1.42 19.03
N VAL A 131 -6.61 1.25 18.34
CA VAL A 131 -6.83 0.14 17.40
C VAL A 131 -7.38 0.70 16.09
N LEU A 132 -6.86 0.22 14.96
CA LEU A 132 -7.36 0.63 13.65
C LEU A 132 -8.84 0.23 13.49
N GLY A 133 -9.70 1.22 13.31
CA GLY A 133 -11.15 1.04 13.18
C GLY A 133 -11.68 1.27 11.76
N ALA A 134 -11.02 2.11 10.96
CA ALA A 134 -11.40 2.37 9.58
C ALA A 134 -10.21 2.80 8.72
N ILE A 135 -10.23 2.41 7.44
CA ILE A 135 -9.32 2.92 6.41
C ILE A 135 -10.14 3.77 5.44
N VAL A 136 -9.75 5.03 5.31
CA VAL A 136 -10.40 6.01 4.44
C VAL A 136 -9.42 6.50 3.39
N VAL A 137 -9.80 6.46 2.13
CA VAL A 137 -9.13 7.14 1.04
C VAL A 137 -9.74 8.52 0.84
N LEU A 138 -8.92 9.57 0.89
CA LEU A 138 -9.32 10.94 0.66
C LEU A 138 -9.39 11.26 -0.83
N ASP A 139 -10.56 11.71 -1.28
CA ASP A 139 -10.75 12.19 -2.64
C ASP A 139 -11.31 13.62 -2.65
N ARG A 140 -10.40 14.58 -2.73
CA ARG A 140 -10.76 15.99 -2.79
C ARG A 140 -11.17 16.38 -4.22
N ARG A 141 -12.40 16.89 -4.36
CA ARG A 141 -13.00 17.34 -5.63
C ARG A 141 -13.68 18.71 -5.45
N ASP A 142 -13.35 19.68 -6.30
CA ASP A 142 -13.83 21.06 -6.19
C ASP A 142 -15.30 21.22 -6.64
N ASP A 143 -15.83 20.27 -7.41
CA ASP A 143 -17.19 20.27 -7.98
C ASP A 143 -18.24 19.61 -7.07
N VAL A 144 -17.84 19.19 -5.87
CA VAL A 144 -18.72 18.51 -4.90
C VAL A 144 -19.25 19.52 -3.87
N GLU A 145 -20.58 19.75 -3.91
CA GLU A 145 -21.27 20.65 -2.98
C GLU A 145 -21.40 20.05 -1.57
N ALA A 146 -21.71 18.75 -1.47
CA ALA A 146 -21.87 18.05 -0.20
C ALA A 146 -20.96 16.83 -0.13
N PRO A 147 -20.16 16.67 0.93
CA PRO A 147 -19.30 15.50 1.10
C PRO A 147 -20.12 14.23 1.29
N TYR A 148 -19.59 13.08 0.88
CA TYR A 148 -20.22 11.77 1.05
C TYR A 148 -19.18 10.66 1.21
N VAL A 149 -19.65 9.52 1.75
CA VAL A 149 -18.85 8.31 1.90
C VAL A 149 -19.33 7.24 0.91
N GLU A 150 -18.40 6.56 0.26
CA GLU A 150 -18.69 5.36 -0.54
C GLU A 150 -17.74 4.22 -0.17
N THR A 151 -18.17 2.98 -0.39
CA THR A 151 -17.33 1.79 -0.19
C THR A 151 -16.45 1.55 -1.40
N VAL A 152 -15.18 1.18 -1.18
CA VAL A 152 -14.23 0.82 -2.23
C VAL A 152 -14.06 -0.70 -2.27
N PRO A 153 -14.27 -1.36 -3.42
CA PRO A 153 -14.00 -2.79 -3.58
C PRO A 153 -12.55 -3.14 -3.21
N VAL A 154 -12.33 -4.31 -2.61
CA VAL A 154 -11.01 -4.70 -2.08
C VAL A 154 -9.90 -4.66 -3.14
N LEU A 155 -10.19 -5.09 -4.37
CA LEU A 155 -9.20 -5.11 -5.45
C LEU A 155 -8.80 -3.70 -5.89
N GLU A 156 -9.77 -2.79 -6.02
CA GLU A 156 -9.52 -1.36 -6.30
C GLU A 156 -8.76 -0.70 -5.14
N ALA A 157 -9.13 -1.02 -3.90
CA ALA A 157 -8.45 -0.52 -2.72
C ALA A 157 -6.97 -0.92 -2.67
N LEU A 158 -6.60 -2.12 -3.14
CA LEU A 158 -5.20 -2.53 -3.21
C LEU A 158 -4.38 -1.64 -4.15
N GLU A 159 -4.94 -1.24 -5.30
CA GLU A 159 -4.26 -0.35 -6.24
C GLU A 159 -3.96 1.02 -5.62
N GLU A 160 -4.85 1.50 -4.73
CA GLU A 160 -4.67 2.78 -4.04
C GLU A 160 -3.76 2.68 -2.81
N LEU A 161 -3.87 1.59 -2.04
CA LEU A 161 -3.17 1.45 -0.76
C LEU A 161 -1.73 0.96 -0.91
N VAL A 162 -1.45 0.08 -1.88
CA VAL A 162 -0.09 -0.47 -2.07
C VAL A 162 0.94 0.63 -2.33
N PRO A 163 0.73 1.60 -3.24
CA PRO A 163 1.66 2.71 -3.44
C PRO A 163 1.83 3.61 -2.22
N GLN A 164 0.84 3.62 -1.32
CA GLN A 164 0.86 4.37 -0.06
C GLN A 164 1.32 3.53 1.13
N THR A 165 1.93 2.36 0.92
CA THR A 165 2.42 1.51 2.01
C THR A 165 3.94 1.42 2.00
N SER A 166 4.58 1.90 3.06
CA SER A 166 6.03 1.87 3.21
C SER A 166 6.51 0.46 3.58
N PHE A 167 7.56 -0.02 2.91
CA PHE A 167 8.18 -1.33 3.19
C PHE A 167 7.21 -2.52 3.18
N LEU A 168 6.15 -2.45 2.37
CA LEU A 168 5.16 -3.53 2.26
C LEU A 168 5.83 -4.88 1.90
N ALA A 169 6.78 -4.86 0.97
CA ALA A 169 7.55 -6.04 0.56
C ALA A 169 8.41 -6.66 1.67
N SER A 170 8.70 -5.93 2.75
CA SER A 170 9.46 -6.44 3.88
C SER A 170 8.60 -7.27 4.85
N LEU A 171 7.26 -7.21 4.74
CA LEU A 171 6.36 -8.06 5.54
C LEU A 171 6.44 -9.53 5.10
N PRO A 172 6.18 -10.50 6.00
CA PRO A 172 6.19 -11.92 5.64
C PRO A 172 5.20 -12.29 4.53
N ASN A 173 3.94 -11.85 4.65
CA ASN A 173 2.87 -12.04 3.68
C ASN A 173 2.26 -10.68 3.30
N PRO A 174 2.92 -9.89 2.44
CA PRO A 174 2.56 -8.49 2.18
C PRO A 174 1.10 -8.26 1.83
N ILE A 175 0.60 -8.92 0.77
CA ILE A 175 -0.75 -8.67 0.26
C ILE A 175 -1.80 -9.25 1.22
N ARG A 176 -1.57 -10.45 1.75
CA ARG A 176 -2.48 -11.04 2.74
C ARG A 176 -2.61 -10.17 3.99
N THR A 177 -1.51 -9.59 4.48
CA THR A 177 -1.53 -8.71 5.66
C THR A 177 -2.36 -7.46 5.38
N LEU A 178 -2.16 -6.83 4.22
CA LEU A 178 -2.94 -5.67 3.81
C LEU A 178 -4.43 -5.99 3.67
N ILE A 179 -4.80 -7.07 2.97
CA ILE A 179 -6.21 -7.46 2.82
C ILE A 179 -6.84 -7.82 4.16
N SER A 180 -6.12 -8.56 5.02
CA SER A 180 -6.65 -8.93 6.34
C SER A 180 -6.93 -7.69 7.19
N THR A 181 -6.06 -6.67 7.09
CA THR A 181 -6.26 -5.38 7.76
C THR A 181 -7.45 -4.61 7.18
N ILE A 182 -7.64 -4.63 5.85
CA ILE A 182 -8.81 -4.03 5.19
C ILE A 182 -10.09 -4.69 5.71
N VAL A 183 -10.15 -6.02 5.68
CA VAL A 183 -11.32 -6.80 6.12
C VAL A 183 -11.60 -6.58 7.61
N SER A 184 -10.59 -6.57 8.48
CA SER A 184 -10.79 -6.36 9.92
C SER A 184 -11.34 -4.98 10.26
N THR A 185 -11.19 -4.00 9.37
CA THR A 185 -11.78 -2.65 9.51
C THR A 185 -13.15 -2.50 8.85
N GLY A 186 -13.70 -3.57 8.25
CA GLY A 186 -14.94 -3.51 7.49
C GLY A 186 -14.78 -2.89 6.11
N GLY A 187 -13.62 -3.07 5.46
CA GLY A 187 -13.37 -2.57 4.10
C GLY A 187 -12.78 -1.14 4.05
N VAL A 188 -12.53 -0.66 2.83
CA VAL A 188 -12.02 0.69 2.59
C VAL A 188 -13.18 1.61 2.20
N ARG A 189 -13.18 2.83 2.75
CA ARG A 189 -14.14 3.87 2.41
C ARG A 189 -13.45 4.95 1.61
N ARG A 190 -14.12 5.52 0.62
CA ARG A 190 -13.67 6.75 -0.02
C ARG A 190 -14.51 7.90 0.52
N LEU A 191 -13.80 8.94 0.97
CA LEU A 191 -14.40 10.17 1.45
C LEU A 191 -14.22 11.23 0.38
N VAL A 192 -15.32 11.56 -0.30
CA VAL A 192 -15.34 12.56 -1.36
C VAL A 192 -15.76 13.90 -0.78
N TYR A 193 -14.95 14.94 -0.97
CA TYR A 193 -15.18 16.25 -0.32
C TYR A 193 -14.52 17.41 -1.07
N SER A 194 -14.99 18.64 -0.83
CA SER A 194 -14.35 19.88 -1.31
C SER A 194 -13.57 20.59 -0.20
N GLU A 195 -14.14 20.66 1.01
CA GLU A 195 -13.57 21.33 2.19
C GLU A 195 -13.36 20.39 3.38
N ALA A 196 -12.15 20.42 3.97
CA ALA A 196 -11.72 19.47 5.00
C ALA A 196 -12.46 19.65 6.34
N GLU A 197 -12.94 20.87 6.60
CA GLU A 197 -13.69 21.23 7.81
C GLU A 197 -15.04 20.49 7.90
N THR A 198 -15.56 20.00 6.78
CA THR A 198 -16.82 19.25 6.74
C THR A 198 -16.67 17.80 7.20
N LEU A 199 -15.45 17.26 7.19
CA LEU A 199 -15.21 15.81 7.36
C LEU A 199 -15.58 15.30 8.75
N ALA A 200 -15.52 16.14 9.78
CA ALA A 200 -15.88 15.74 11.13
C ALA A 200 -17.34 15.25 11.23
N GLY A 201 -18.23 15.77 10.39
CA GLY A 201 -19.64 15.36 10.35
C GLY A 201 -19.90 13.98 9.72
N LEU A 202 -18.91 13.39 9.03
CA LEU A 202 -19.06 12.11 8.33
C LEU A 202 -18.41 10.93 9.08
N ILE A 203 -17.81 11.15 10.24
CA ILE A 203 -17.09 10.09 10.96
C ILE A 203 -18.01 8.92 11.35
N ASP A 204 -19.22 9.22 11.81
CA ASP A 204 -20.20 8.17 12.13
C ASP A 204 -20.62 7.39 10.88
N GLU A 205 -20.76 8.06 9.73
CA GLU A 205 -21.06 7.45 8.45
C GLU A 205 -19.92 6.55 7.96
N VAL A 206 -18.67 7.01 8.07
CA VAL A 206 -17.47 6.21 7.75
C VAL A 206 -17.45 4.90 8.53
N LEU A 207 -17.75 4.96 9.83
CA LEU A 207 -17.76 3.78 10.68
C LEU A 207 -18.95 2.86 10.39
N ALA A 208 -20.12 3.43 10.04
CA ALA A 208 -21.32 2.67 9.69
C ALA A 208 -21.25 2.03 8.29
N ALA A 209 -20.52 2.63 7.35
CA ALA A 209 -20.40 2.18 5.96
C ALA A 209 -19.47 0.96 5.78
N GLY A 210 -19.27 0.16 6.82
CA GLY A 210 -18.48 -1.07 6.72
C GLY A 210 -19.17 -2.14 5.88
N THR A 211 -18.38 -2.98 5.23
CA THR A 211 -18.83 -4.20 4.56
C THR A 211 -18.50 -5.42 5.41
N ASP A 212 -19.42 -6.38 5.45
CA ASP A 212 -19.18 -7.72 6.01
C ASP A 212 -18.61 -8.69 4.95
N GLU A 213 -18.29 -8.19 3.76
CA GLU A 213 -17.74 -9.00 2.68
C GLU A 213 -16.34 -9.48 3.05
N SER A 214 -16.19 -10.81 3.07
CA SER A 214 -14.93 -11.48 3.35
C SER A 214 -14.51 -12.23 2.09
N PRO A 215 -13.55 -11.71 1.31
CA PRO A 215 -13.09 -12.38 0.10
C PRO A 215 -12.43 -13.72 0.45
N HIS A 216 -12.56 -14.68 -0.45
CA HIS A 216 -11.88 -15.97 -0.32
C HIS A 216 -10.41 -15.84 -0.73
N LEU A 217 -9.50 -16.04 0.24
CA LEU A 217 -8.06 -15.88 0.04
C LEU A 217 -7.35 -17.23 -0.05
N VAL A 218 -6.68 -17.50 -1.18
CA VAL A 218 -5.87 -18.71 -1.39
C VAL A 218 -4.42 -18.32 -1.68
N ASP A 219 -3.50 -18.86 -0.87
CA ASP A 219 -2.07 -18.62 -1.02
C ASP A 219 -1.52 -19.39 -2.24
N VAL A 220 -0.82 -18.68 -3.12
CA VAL A 220 -0.27 -19.22 -4.37
C VAL A 220 1.18 -19.72 -4.20
N GLY A 221 1.79 -19.43 -3.05
CA GLY A 221 3.20 -19.67 -2.76
C GLY A 221 4.09 -18.48 -3.12
N VAL A 222 5.24 -18.35 -2.44
CA VAL A 222 6.19 -17.25 -2.65
C VAL A 222 7.27 -17.70 -3.63
N SER A 223 7.47 -16.98 -4.74
CA SER A 223 8.61 -17.20 -5.64
C SER A 223 9.80 -16.37 -5.16
N THR A 224 10.61 -16.92 -4.25
CA THR A 224 11.88 -16.29 -3.86
C THR A 224 13.01 -16.73 -4.79
N ASN A 225 13.19 -16.02 -5.91
CA ASN A 225 14.52 -15.88 -6.50
C ASN A 225 14.94 -14.41 -6.30
N ASP A 226 15.65 -14.17 -5.20
CA ASP A 226 16.35 -12.93 -4.80
C ASP A 226 15.66 -11.58 -5.09
N CYS A 227 14.71 -11.20 -4.23
CA CYS A 227 14.54 -9.79 -3.91
C CYS A 227 15.63 -9.40 -2.89
N ASP A 228 16.83 -9.13 -3.38
CA ASP A 228 17.97 -8.68 -2.58
C ASP A 228 17.67 -7.31 -1.93
N CYS A 229 17.25 -7.33 -0.66
CA CYS A 229 17.21 -6.17 0.21
C CYS A 229 18.40 -6.17 1.19
N GLY A 230 19.45 -6.98 0.96
CA GLY A 230 20.52 -7.20 1.90
C GLY A 230 21.65 -8.10 1.38
N ALA A 231 22.41 -7.60 0.40
CA ALA A 231 23.74 -7.99 -0.05
C ALA A 231 24.23 -9.42 0.29
N LYS A 232 24.39 -10.29 -0.73
CA LYS A 232 25.59 -11.14 -0.93
C LYS A 232 25.81 -11.53 -2.40
N LEU A 233 27.08 -11.52 -2.80
CA LEU A 233 27.63 -11.95 -4.09
C LEU A 233 27.76 -13.48 -4.17
N GLY A 234 27.41 -14.07 -5.34
CA GLY A 234 27.68 -15.46 -5.75
C GLY A 234 26.51 -16.40 -5.46
N GLU A 235 26.06 -17.31 -6.33
CA GLU A 235 26.76 -18.10 -7.35
C GLU A 235 25.88 -18.46 -8.56
N GLU A 236 26.55 -18.89 -9.64
CA GLU A 236 26.11 -19.18 -11.02
C GLU A 236 24.89 -20.12 -11.18
N GLU A 237 23.92 -19.73 -12.02
CA GLU A 237 22.89 -20.64 -12.53
C GLU A 237 23.39 -21.41 -13.77
N VAL A 238 23.32 -22.74 -13.67
CA VAL A 238 23.65 -23.70 -14.71
C VAL A 238 22.66 -23.57 -15.87
N VAL A 239 23.17 -23.17 -17.03
CA VAL A 239 22.42 -23.16 -18.29
C VAL A 239 22.20 -24.60 -18.77
N VAL A 240 20.96 -25.06 -18.72
CA VAL A 240 20.52 -26.27 -19.42
C VAL A 240 20.03 -25.85 -20.81
N GLU A 241 20.67 -26.33 -21.87
CA GLU A 241 20.28 -26.02 -23.26
C GLU A 241 18.85 -26.52 -23.55
N ALA A 242 17.96 -25.58 -23.90
CA ALA A 242 16.58 -25.86 -24.32
C ALA A 242 16.43 -25.87 -25.85
N ALA A 243 15.49 -26.69 -26.31
CA ALA A 243 15.10 -26.88 -27.72
C ALA A 243 14.57 -25.60 -28.39
N PRO A 244 14.56 -25.50 -29.73
CA PRO A 244 14.14 -24.29 -30.43
C PRO A 244 12.62 -24.11 -30.39
N GLY A 245 12.15 -23.27 -29.48
CA GLY A 245 10.79 -22.75 -29.41
C GLY A 245 10.68 -21.79 -28.21
N THR A 246 10.05 -20.63 -28.40
CA THR A 246 9.86 -19.65 -27.32
C THR A 246 9.05 -20.28 -26.19
N VAL A 247 9.62 -20.37 -25.00
CA VAL A 247 8.91 -20.83 -23.80
C VAL A 247 8.58 -19.65 -22.89
N TYR A 248 7.52 -19.81 -22.11
CA TYR A 248 7.04 -18.81 -21.16
C TYR A 248 7.19 -19.32 -19.74
N ARG A 249 7.76 -18.48 -18.89
CA ARG A 249 7.88 -18.69 -17.45
C ARG A 249 7.36 -17.48 -16.70
N ARG A 250 6.89 -17.66 -15.47
CA ARG A 250 6.49 -16.54 -14.60
C ARG A 250 7.65 -15.57 -14.41
N GLY A 251 7.37 -14.28 -14.51
CA GLY A 251 8.29 -13.22 -14.12
C GLY A 251 8.55 -13.24 -12.60
N GLN A 252 9.59 -12.55 -12.15
CA GLN A 252 9.87 -12.44 -10.72
C GLN A 252 8.74 -11.66 -10.01
N TYR A 253 8.29 -12.17 -8.87
CA TYR A 253 7.31 -11.51 -8.03
C TYR A 253 7.61 -11.68 -6.56
N ARG A 254 7.15 -10.73 -5.74
CA ARG A 254 7.38 -10.74 -4.30
C ARG A 254 6.32 -11.53 -3.54
N ASP A 255 5.07 -11.39 -3.96
CA ASP A 255 3.93 -12.06 -3.34
C ASP A 255 2.84 -12.26 -4.41
N ALA A 256 2.05 -13.32 -4.25
CA ALA A 256 0.91 -13.60 -5.12
C ALA A 256 -0.21 -14.24 -4.29
N LEU A 257 -1.42 -13.75 -4.47
CA LEU A 257 -2.58 -14.17 -3.69
C LEU A 257 -3.81 -14.23 -4.58
N SER A 258 -4.51 -15.36 -4.56
CA SER A 258 -5.83 -15.45 -5.18
C SER A 258 -6.86 -14.83 -4.24
N VAL A 259 -7.65 -13.90 -4.78
CA VAL A 259 -8.71 -13.18 -4.10
C VAL A 259 -9.99 -13.42 -4.90
N ASP A 260 -10.84 -14.29 -4.39
CA ASP A 260 -11.97 -14.87 -5.12
C ASP A 260 -11.50 -15.47 -6.46
N ASP A 261 -12.02 -14.99 -7.59
CA ASP A 261 -11.66 -15.46 -8.94
C ASP A 261 -10.48 -14.68 -9.56
N ALA A 262 -9.95 -13.66 -8.87
CA ALA A 262 -8.85 -12.85 -9.35
C ALA A 262 -7.51 -13.30 -8.75
N LEU A 263 -6.42 -13.11 -9.49
CA LEU A 263 -5.06 -13.29 -8.99
C LEU A 263 -4.39 -11.94 -8.81
N VAL A 264 -4.00 -11.64 -7.58
CA VAL A 264 -3.26 -10.44 -7.23
C VAL A 264 -1.76 -10.78 -7.22
N VAL A 265 -0.99 -10.16 -8.11
CA VAL A 265 0.47 -10.32 -8.18
C VAL A 265 1.14 -9.04 -7.72
N PHE A 266 1.99 -9.15 -6.70
CA PHE A 266 2.71 -8.02 -6.11
C PHE A 266 4.19 -8.06 -6.46
N ARG A 267 4.70 -6.95 -6.98
CA ARG A 267 6.09 -6.80 -7.41
C ARG A 267 6.62 -5.44 -7.01
N THR A 268 7.73 -5.41 -6.28
CA THR A 268 8.40 -4.19 -5.80
C THR A 268 7.48 -3.28 -4.99
N ASN A 269 6.68 -2.44 -5.66
CA ASN A 269 5.67 -1.55 -5.07
C ASN A 269 4.42 -1.39 -5.97
N LEU A 270 4.19 -2.35 -6.86
CA LEU A 270 3.07 -2.38 -7.78
C LEU A 270 2.28 -3.66 -7.55
N VAL A 271 0.96 -3.51 -7.51
CA VAL A 271 0.04 -4.63 -7.57
C VAL A 271 -0.53 -4.72 -8.98
N THR A 272 -0.67 -5.93 -9.49
CA THR A 272 -1.36 -6.19 -10.75
C THR A 272 -2.42 -7.24 -10.50
N VAL A 273 -3.67 -6.90 -10.82
CA VAL A 273 -4.81 -7.80 -10.70
C VAL A 273 -5.02 -8.48 -12.05
N LEU A 274 -5.01 -9.80 -12.04
CA LEU A 274 -5.29 -10.64 -13.19
C LEU A 274 -6.67 -11.27 -13.03
N ASP A 275 -7.49 -11.17 -14.06
CA ASP A 275 -8.80 -11.79 -14.14
C ASP A 275 -8.93 -12.65 -15.41
N GLY A 276 -10.01 -13.45 -15.46
CA GLY A 276 -10.34 -14.29 -16.59
C GLY A 276 -9.20 -15.23 -17.01
N LEU A 277 -8.62 -14.99 -18.19
CA LEU A 277 -7.57 -15.84 -18.77
C LEU A 277 -6.19 -15.63 -18.12
N GLY A 278 -5.93 -14.46 -17.54
CA GLY A 278 -4.64 -14.08 -16.96
C GLY A 278 -4.13 -15.06 -15.89
N PRO A 279 -4.93 -15.38 -14.85
CA PRO A 279 -4.54 -16.34 -13.82
C PRO A 279 -4.21 -17.72 -14.40
N VAL A 280 -5.03 -18.24 -15.31
CA VAL A 280 -4.83 -19.57 -15.92
C VAL A 280 -3.50 -19.64 -16.65
N LEU A 281 -3.19 -18.65 -17.50
CA LEU A 281 -1.92 -18.60 -18.23
C LEU A 281 -0.74 -18.41 -17.29
N TRP A 282 -0.87 -17.55 -16.27
CA TRP A 282 0.18 -17.33 -15.30
C TRP A 282 0.48 -18.59 -14.48
N PHE A 283 -0.54 -19.32 -14.03
CA PHE A 283 -0.36 -20.60 -13.34
C PHE A 283 0.24 -21.68 -14.26
N ALA A 284 -0.13 -21.71 -15.54
CA ALA A 284 0.41 -22.69 -16.48
C ALA A 284 1.83 -22.37 -16.97
N ALA A 285 2.33 -21.14 -16.82
CA ALA A 285 3.64 -20.70 -17.31
C ALA A 285 4.82 -21.21 -16.46
N SER A 286 5.14 -22.49 -16.58
CA SER A 286 6.33 -23.13 -16.02
C SER A 286 7.16 -23.74 -17.15
N ASP A 287 7.95 -22.90 -17.83
CA ASP A 287 8.72 -23.25 -19.03
C ASP A 287 7.86 -23.88 -20.13
N SER A 288 6.66 -23.32 -20.34
CA SER A 288 5.62 -23.87 -21.22
C SER A 288 5.55 -23.12 -22.55
N THR A 289 5.27 -23.84 -23.62
CA THR A 289 5.07 -23.29 -24.96
C THR A 289 3.68 -22.64 -25.11
N ALA A 290 3.52 -21.72 -26.07
CA ALA A 290 2.21 -21.11 -26.36
C ALA A 290 1.09 -22.14 -26.63
N ALA A 291 1.44 -23.28 -27.25
CA ALA A 291 0.49 -24.36 -27.52
C ALA A 291 0.02 -25.06 -26.23
N GLU A 292 0.93 -25.31 -25.30
CA GLU A 292 0.61 -25.90 -23.98
C GLU A 292 -0.24 -24.96 -23.14
N LEU A 293 0.07 -23.67 -23.18
CA LEU A 293 -0.72 -22.63 -22.50
C LEU A 293 -2.13 -22.50 -23.10
N THR A 294 -2.25 -22.60 -24.42
CA THR A 294 -3.57 -22.65 -25.09
C THR A 294 -4.36 -23.88 -24.66
N GLN A 295 -3.72 -25.05 -24.53
CA GLN A 295 -4.38 -26.25 -24.02
C GLN A 295 -4.78 -26.14 -22.54
N ALA A 296 -4.00 -25.44 -21.71
CA ALA A 296 -4.37 -25.15 -20.34
C ALA A 296 -5.61 -24.24 -20.29
N ALA A 297 -5.62 -23.15 -21.08
CA ALA A 297 -6.76 -22.25 -21.21
C ALA A 297 -8.05 -22.98 -21.60
N LEU A 298 -7.99 -23.87 -22.60
CA LEU A 298 -9.16 -24.63 -23.06
C LEU A 298 -9.69 -25.66 -22.05
N ARG A 299 -8.88 -26.07 -21.06
CA ARG A 299 -9.30 -27.01 -20.01
C ARG A 299 -10.02 -26.30 -18.86
N GLU A 300 -9.53 -25.13 -18.48
CA GLU A 300 -9.99 -24.40 -17.29
C GLU A 300 -11.07 -23.37 -17.62
N MET A 301 -11.08 -22.81 -18.83
CA MET A 301 -12.02 -21.75 -19.24
C MET A 301 -13.25 -22.32 -19.96
N PRO A 302 -14.40 -21.62 -19.90
CA PRO A 302 -15.57 -21.95 -20.71
C PRO A 302 -15.23 -21.99 -22.21
N ALA A 303 -15.99 -22.79 -22.96
CA ALA A 303 -15.80 -22.93 -24.40
C ALA A 303 -15.87 -21.55 -25.10
N PRO A 304 -14.88 -21.20 -25.94
CA PRO A 304 -14.83 -19.90 -26.59
C PRO A 304 -16.00 -19.77 -27.60
N PRO A 305 -16.49 -18.54 -27.86
CA PRO A 305 -17.50 -18.30 -28.87
C PRO A 305 -17.07 -18.85 -30.23
N ALA A 306 -18.00 -19.40 -31.01
CA ALA A 306 -17.72 -20.13 -32.26
C ALA A 306 -16.94 -19.35 -33.34
N ASN A 307 -16.82 -18.03 -33.19
CA ASN A 307 -16.15 -17.13 -34.15
C ASN A 307 -14.77 -16.64 -33.68
N ILE A 308 -14.27 -17.11 -32.53
CA ILE A 308 -13.01 -16.65 -31.94
C ILE A 308 -12.01 -17.80 -31.96
N ASP A 309 -10.83 -17.55 -32.54
CA ASP A 309 -9.69 -18.46 -32.46
C ASP A 309 -9.05 -18.34 -31.07
N PRO A 310 -9.05 -19.41 -30.25
CA PRO A 310 -8.50 -19.36 -28.89
C PRO A 310 -6.99 -19.04 -28.88
N SER A 311 -6.26 -19.48 -29.91
CA SER A 311 -4.82 -19.24 -30.00
C SER A 311 -4.50 -17.75 -30.13
N THR A 312 -5.30 -17.01 -30.90
CA THR A 312 -5.12 -15.56 -31.09
C THR A 312 -5.36 -14.78 -29.79
N VAL A 313 -6.36 -15.19 -29.01
CA VAL A 313 -6.66 -14.55 -27.71
C VAL A 313 -5.55 -14.86 -26.71
N VAL A 314 -5.13 -16.13 -26.63
CA VAL A 314 -4.02 -16.55 -25.75
C VAL A 314 -2.74 -15.80 -26.11
N ASP A 315 -2.36 -15.72 -27.39
CA ASP A 315 -1.16 -15.01 -27.83
C ASP A 315 -1.22 -13.52 -27.46
N ALA A 316 -2.36 -12.86 -27.64
CA ALA A 316 -2.55 -11.46 -27.23
C ALA A 316 -2.41 -11.29 -25.70
N THR A 317 -3.02 -12.17 -24.90
CA THR A 317 -2.87 -12.12 -23.43
C THR A 317 -1.44 -12.44 -23.00
N LEU A 318 -0.73 -13.34 -23.68
CA LEU A 318 0.70 -13.59 -23.42
C LEU A 318 1.56 -12.37 -23.74
N ASP A 319 1.27 -11.65 -24.83
CA ASP A 319 1.92 -10.38 -25.16
C ASP A 319 1.71 -9.35 -24.03
N GLU A 320 0.47 -9.21 -23.53
CA GLU A 320 0.14 -8.30 -22.42
C GLU A 320 0.84 -8.69 -21.11
N LEU A 321 0.83 -9.97 -20.75
CA LEU A 321 1.50 -10.47 -19.54
C LEU A 321 3.02 -10.30 -19.61
N VAL A 322 3.62 -10.46 -20.80
CA VAL A 322 5.05 -10.20 -21.01
C VAL A 322 5.34 -8.69 -20.98
N ALA A 323 4.51 -7.86 -21.61
CA ALA A 323 4.67 -6.40 -21.57
C ALA A 323 4.51 -5.84 -20.15
N ALA A 324 3.71 -6.49 -19.32
CA ALA A 324 3.57 -6.20 -17.91
C ALA A 324 4.66 -6.85 -17.05
N ASP A 325 5.68 -7.53 -17.59
CA ASP A 325 6.73 -8.28 -16.88
C ASP A 325 6.22 -9.42 -15.96
N LEU A 326 4.97 -9.85 -16.12
CA LEU A 326 4.36 -10.94 -15.34
C LEU A 326 4.77 -12.32 -15.85
N LEU A 327 5.14 -12.39 -17.13
CA LEU A 327 5.77 -13.53 -17.79
C LEU A 327 7.07 -13.10 -18.47
N VAL A 328 8.00 -14.04 -18.66
CA VAL A 328 9.26 -13.86 -19.39
C VAL A 328 9.32 -14.87 -20.52
N ARG A 329 9.79 -14.42 -21.69
CA ARG A 329 10.13 -15.29 -22.83
C ARG A 329 11.56 -15.79 -22.68
N ALA A 330 11.76 -17.09 -22.76
CA ALA A 330 13.06 -17.73 -22.81
C ALA A 330 13.24 -18.50 -24.13
#